data_AF-A0A958ITQ8-F1
#
_entry.id   AF-A0A958ITQ8-F1
#
_cell.length_a   1.000
_cell.length_b   1.000
_cell.length_c   1.000
_cell.angle_alpha   90.00
_cell.angle_beta   90.00
_cell.angle_gamma   90.00
#
_symmetry.space_group_name_H-M   'P 1'
#
loop_
_entity.id
_entity.type
_entity.pdbx_description
1 polymer ?
#
loop_
_entity_poly.entity_id
_entity_poly.type
_entity_poly.pdbx_seq_one_letter_code
_entity_poly.pdbx_strand_id
1 'polypeptide(L)'
;DVFGFEAEVVNGSIEPSFGGKRSRMGYTAMVYAPIQEIVTPYIRYEFLDPDKDVDEDTASMFVYGLNFQVDDGLFVKVELNSVSSGDNNGRFNGKGYTELKAAVAIGF
;
A
#
# COMPACT_ATOMS: atom_id res chain seq x y z
N ASP A 1 23.10 -7.29 -8.49
CA ASP A 1 21.88 -6.57 -8.09
C ASP A 1 20.90 -6.53 -9.25
N VAL A 2 19.72 -7.12 -9.08
CA VAL A 2 18.68 -7.19 -10.11
C VAL A 2 17.49 -6.38 -9.61
N PHE A 3 17.03 -5.42 -10.41
CA PHE A 3 15.79 -4.69 -10.13
C PHE A 3 14.61 -5.64 -10.23
N GLY A 4 13.72 -5.59 -9.24
CA GLY A 4 12.47 -6.33 -9.23
C GLY A 4 11.27 -5.41 -9.44
N PHE A 5 10.21 -5.99 -9.98
CA PHE A 5 8.92 -5.34 -10.20
C PHE A 5 7.79 -6.29 -9.81
N GLU A 6 6.81 -5.78 -9.08
CA GLU A 6 5.59 -6.48 -8.68
C GLU A 6 4.37 -5.62 -8.95
N ALA A 7 3.27 -6.22 -9.38
CA ALA A 7 2.00 -5.53 -9.50
C ALA A 7 0.84 -6.49 -9.22
N GLU A 8 -0.22 -5.96 -8.63
CA GLU A 8 -1.43 -6.70 -8.30
C GLU A 8 -2.66 -5.87 -8.64
N VAL A 9 -3.72 -6.51 -9.12
CA VAL A 9 -5.04 -5.90 -9.32
C VAL A 9 -6.08 -6.82 -8.70
N VAL A 10 -6.91 -6.26 -7.82
CA VAL A 10 -8.02 -6.96 -7.18
C VAL A 10 -9.31 -6.26 -7.56
N ASN A 11 -10.31 -7.03 -7.99
CA ASN A 11 -11.64 -6.53 -8.32
C ASN A 11 -12.67 -7.50 -7.76
N GLY A 12 -13.72 -6.97 -7.13
CA GLY A 12 -14.72 -7.79 -6.46
C GLY A 12 -15.97 -7.00 -6.14
N SER A 13 -16.98 -7.68 -5.61
CA SER A 13 -18.22 -7.04 -5.18
C SER A 13 -18.76 -7.65 -3.91
N ILE A 14 -19.47 -6.85 -3.13
CA ILE A 14 -20.23 -7.32 -1.98
C ILE A 14 -21.69 -6.94 -2.14
N GLU A 15 -22.60 -7.73 -1.58
CA GLU A 15 -24.04 -7.43 -1.57
C GLU A 15 -24.54 -7.47 -0.12
N PRO A 16 -24.38 -6.35 0.62
CA PRO A 16 -24.90 -6.25 1.99
C PRO A 16 -26.43 -6.35 2.03
N SER A 17 -26.95 -6.80 3.17
CA SER A 17 -28.40 -6.95 3.39
C SER A 17 -29.20 -5.64 3.26
N PHE A 18 -28.52 -4.49 3.32
CA PHE A 18 -29.07 -3.16 3.02
C PHE A 18 -28.07 -2.37 2.15
N GLY A 19 -28.59 -1.60 1.18
CA GLY A 19 -27.79 -0.64 0.40
C GLY A 19 -27.20 -1.15 -0.92
N GLY A 20 -27.73 -2.25 -1.46
CA GLY A 20 -27.41 -2.72 -2.82
C GLY A 20 -26.01 -3.32 -2.98
N LYS A 21 -25.74 -3.85 -4.17
CA LYS A 21 -24.42 -4.36 -4.54
C LYS A 21 -23.42 -3.22 -4.61
N ARG A 22 -22.23 -3.41 -4.04
CA ARG A 22 -21.10 -2.48 -4.12
C ARG A 22 -19.94 -3.13 -4.83
N SER A 23 -19.40 -2.44 -5.83
CA SER A 23 -18.28 -2.93 -6.63
C SER A 23 -16.98 -2.28 -6.17
N ARG A 24 -15.91 -3.06 -6.06
CA ARG A 24 -14.65 -2.67 -5.44
C ARG A 24 -13.48 -2.93 -6.36
N MET A 25 -12.45 -2.12 -6.27
CA MET A 25 -11.19 -2.38 -6.92
C MET A 25 -10.02 -1.81 -6.13
N GLY A 26 -8.91 -2.50 -6.20
CA GLY A 26 -7.63 -1.97 -5.76
C GLY A 26 -6.53 -2.45 -6.68
N TYR A 27 -5.44 -1.72 -6.71
CA TYR A 27 -4.23 -2.18 -7.38
C TYR A 27 -2.99 -1.69 -6.66
N THR A 28 -1.90 -2.42 -6.83
CA THR A 28 -0.59 -2.09 -6.30
C THR A 28 0.45 -2.24 -7.40
N ALA A 29 1.49 -1.43 -7.35
CA ALA A 29 2.67 -1.56 -8.20
C ALA A 29 3.91 -1.19 -7.39
N MET A 30 4.94 -2.02 -7.44
CA MET A 30 6.17 -1.86 -6.67
C MET A 30 7.39 -2.09 -7.54
N VAL A 31 8.42 -1.27 -7.33
CA VAL A 31 9.78 -1.50 -7.82
C VAL A 31 10.71 -1.62 -6.63
N TYR A 32 11.67 -2.53 -6.68
CA TYR A 32 12.64 -2.73 -5.61
C TYR A 32 14.01 -3.12 -6.15
N ALA A 33 15.05 -2.92 -5.34
CA ALA A 33 16.41 -3.24 -5.71
C ALA A 33 17.16 -3.84 -4.50
N PRO A 34 17.37 -5.16 -4.43
CA PRO A 34 18.21 -5.76 -3.40
C PRO A 34 19.66 -5.36 -3.63
N ILE A 35 20.32 -4.88 -2.57
CA ILE A 35 21.73 -4.49 -2.57
C ILE A 35 22.46 -5.40 -1.58
N GLN A 36 23.27 -6.32 -2.12
CA GLN A 36 24.10 -7.24 -1.34
C GLN A 36 23.32 -8.01 -0.24
N GLU A 37 22.03 -8.26 -0.44
CA GLU A 37 21.11 -8.92 0.53
C GLU A 37 20.91 -8.19 1.86
N ILE A 38 21.69 -7.14 2.16
CA ILE A 38 21.61 -6.37 3.41
C ILE A 38 20.47 -5.36 3.37
N VAL A 39 20.29 -4.67 2.24
CA VAL A 39 19.29 -3.61 2.13
C VAL A 39 18.50 -3.74 0.84
N THR A 40 17.18 -3.56 0.94
CA THR A 40 16.26 -3.55 -0.20
C THR A 40 15.43 -2.28 -0.15
N PRO A 41 15.87 -1.19 -0.82
CA PRO A 41 14.99 -0.08 -1.14
C PRO A 41 13.85 -0.49 -2.07
N TYR A 42 12.69 0.11 -1.87
CA TYR A 42 11.56 -0.02 -2.77
C TYR A 42 10.69 1.23 -2.78
N ILE A 43 9.96 1.40 -3.88
CA ILE A 43 8.89 2.38 -4.03
C ILE A 43 7.64 1.61 -4.43
N ARG A 44 6.52 1.86 -3.74
CA ARG A 44 5.24 1.24 -4.03
C ARG A 44 4.14 2.28 -4.17
N TYR A 45 3.30 2.12 -5.17
CA TYR A 45 2.04 2.83 -5.32
C TYR A 45 0.88 1.89 -5.02
N GLU A 46 -0.11 2.38 -4.28
CA GLU A 46 -1.33 1.66 -3.94
C GLU A 46 -2.53 2.56 -4.24
N PHE A 47 -3.60 1.95 -4.76
CA PHE A 47 -4.89 2.59 -4.99
C PHE A 47 -6.01 1.68 -4.50
N LEU A 48 -7.03 2.29 -3.90
CA LEU A 48 -8.24 1.62 -3.44
C LEU A 48 -9.48 2.44 -3.80
N ASP A 49 -10.43 1.76 -4.41
CA ASP A 49 -11.80 2.19 -4.66
C ASP A 49 -12.76 1.18 -3.98
N PRO A 50 -13.32 1.55 -2.81
CA PRO A 50 -14.19 0.70 -2.01
C PRO A 50 -15.64 0.63 -2.53
N ASP A 51 -16.03 1.56 -3.42
CA ASP A 51 -17.34 1.60 -4.06
C ASP A 51 -17.31 2.39 -5.37
N LYS A 52 -17.21 1.68 -6.50
CA LYS A 52 -17.14 2.26 -7.85
C LYS A 52 -18.37 3.07 -8.25
N ASP A 53 -19.47 2.93 -7.52
CA ASP A 53 -20.71 3.66 -7.77
C ASP A 53 -20.74 5.00 -7.02
N VAL A 54 -19.75 5.28 -6.16
CA VAL A 54 -19.60 6.53 -5.42
C VAL A 54 -18.34 7.27 -5.89
N ASP A 55 -18.55 8.39 -6.58
CA ASP A 55 -17.44 9.23 -7.03
C ASP A 55 -16.60 9.72 -5.84
N GLU A 56 -15.28 9.72 -6.01
CA GLU A 56 -14.32 10.27 -5.04
C GLU A 56 -14.30 9.60 -3.64
N ASP A 57 -14.87 8.40 -3.44
CA ASP A 57 -14.66 7.60 -2.22
C ASP A 57 -13.33 6.81 -2.28
N THR A 58 -12.29 7.38 -2.87
CA THR A 58 -11.04 6.66 -3.15
C THR A 58 -9.93 6.99 -2.16
N ALA A 59 -8.91 6.15 -2.12
CA ALA A 59 -7.64 6.44 -1.46
C ALA A 59 -6.47 5.95 -2.31
N SER A 60 -5.36 6.67 -2.26
CA SER A 60 -4.10 6.24 -2.85
C SER A 60 -2.93 6.54 -1.94
N MET A 61 -1.83 5.82 -2.12
CA MET A 61 -0.64 5.95 -1.30
C MET A 61 0.62 5.73 -2.11
N PHE A 62 1.61 6.60 -1.90
CA PHE A 62 3.00 6.33 -2.25
C PHE A 62 3.77 5.91 -1.01
N VAL A 63 4.51 4.81 -1.13
CA VAL A 63 5.36 4.26 -0.07
C VAL A 63 6.79 4.30 -0.55
N TYR A 64 7.65 4.94 0.23
CA TYR A 64 9.11 4.89 0.08
C TYR A 64 9.66 4.09 1.24
N GLY A 65 10.23 2.92 0.96
CA GLY A 65 10.63 1.99 2.02
C GLY A 65 12.03 1.43 1.87
N LEU A 66 12.58 1.04 3.02
CA LEU A 66 13.85 0.32 3.15
C LEU A 66 13.62 -0.90 4.03
N ASN A 67 13.97 -2.08 3.52
CA ASN A 67 14.13 -3.28 4.34
C ASN A 67 15.61 -3.51 4.59
N PHE A 68 15.98 -3.83 5.83
CA PHE A 68 17.33 -4.19 6.24
C PHE A 68 17.33 -5.61 6.81
N GLN A 69 18.18 -6.48 6.31
CA GLN A 69 18.52 -7.74 6.97
C GLN A 69 19.67 -7.45 7.94
N VAL A 70 19.36 -7.53 9.24
CA VAL A 70 20.34 -7.26 10.30
C VAL A 70 21.12 -8.52 10.64
N ASP A 71 20.42 -9.66 10.62
CA ASP A 71 20.98 -11.00 10.82
C ASP A 71 20.06 -12.02 10.10
N ASP A 72 20.48 -13.27 10.05
CA ASP A 72 19.63 -14.35 9.53
C ASP A 72 18.34 -14.47 10.35
N GLY A 73 17.22 -14.18 9.70
CA GLY A 73 15.90 -14.17 10.33
C GLY A 73 15.54 -12.87 11.06
N LEU A 74 16.43 -11.87 11.16
CA LEU A 74 16.12 -10.57 11.76
C LEU A 74 16.09 -9.45 10.71
N PHE A 75 14.92 -8.83 10.58
CA PHE A 75 14.68 -7.77 9.61
C PHE A 75 14.19 -6.49 10.28
N VAL A 76 14.68 -5.35 9.82
CA VAL A 76 14.18 -4.01 10.19
C VAL A 76 13.62 -3.34 8.95
N LYS A 77 12.46 -2.72 9.10
CA LYS A 77 11.76 -2.03 8.02
C LYS A 77 11.49 -0.59 8.42
N VAL A 78 11.69 0.34 7.49
CA VAL A 78 11.28 1.74 7.65
C VAL A 78 10.53 2.16 6.39
N GLU A 79 9.40 2.85 6.56
CA GLU A 79 8.59 3.36 5.46
C GLU A 79 8.18 4.82 5.69
N LEU A 80 8.19 5.62 4.64
CA LEU A 80 7.50 6.90 4.58
C LEU A 80 6.32 6.76 3.63
N ASN A 81 5.11 6.92 4.18
CA ASN A 81 3.86 6.74 3.46
C ASN A 81 3.21 8.10 3.24
N SER A 82 2.99 8.48 1.99
CA SER A 82 2.21 9.66 1.60
C SER A 82 0.84 9.21 1.12
N VAL A 83 -0.19 9.52 1.89
CA VAL A 83 -1.57 9.10 1.63
C VAL A 83 -2.38 10.30 1.11
N SER A 84 -3.17 10.05 0.07
CA SER A 84 -4.16 10.97 -0.47
C SER A 84 -5.54 10.29 -0.47
N SER A 85 -6.60 11.04 -0.18
CA SER A 85 -7.98 10.56 -0.21
C SER A 85 -8.83 11.44 -1.13
N GLY A 86 -9.88 10.89 -1.72
CA GLY A 86 -10.89 11.67 -2.44
C GLY A 86 -11.85 12.38 -1.47
N ASP A 87 -12.59 13.38 -1.97
CA ASP A 87 -13.41 14.26 -1.13
C ASP A 87 -14.56 13.52 -0.43
N ASN A 88 -15.06 12.44 -1.04
CA ASN A 88 -16.11 11.59 -0.46
C ASN A 88 -15.58 10.44 0.41
N ASN A 89 -14.26 10.39 0.66
CA ASN A 89 -13.70 9.42 1.59
C ASN A 89 -14.21 9.68 3.02
N GLY A 90 -15.06 8.80 3.54
CA GLY A 90 -15.79 9.04 4.80
C GLY A 90 -14.94 9.22 6.07
N ARG A 91 -13.62 8.95 6.03
CA ARG A 91 -12.72 9.16 7.18
C ARG A 91 -11.88 10.43 7.04
N PHE A 92 -11.42 10.74 5.83
CA PHE A 92 -10.43 11.80 5.61
C PHE A 92 -10.96 12.98 4.79
N ASN A 93 -12.09 12.83 4.08
CA ASN A 93 -12.78 13.89 3.33
C ASN A 93 -11.82 14.74 2.49
N GLY A 94 -11.09 14.12 1.56
CA GLY A 94 -10.13 14.80 0.68
C GLY A 94 -8.76 15.09 1.30
N LYS A 95 -8.60 14.90 2.62
CA LYS A 95 -7.33 15.21 3.29
C LYS A 95 -6.31 14.11 3.05
N GLY A 96 -5.09 14.52 2.72
CA GLY A 96 -3.91 13.68 2.73
C GLY A 96 -3.16 13.77 4.05
N TYR A 97 -2.27 12.81 4.29
CA TYR A 97 -1.33 12.85 5.41
C TYR A 97 -0.04 12.08 5.06
N THR A 98 1.01 12.36 5.82
CA THR A 98 2.27 11.63 5.75
C THR A 98 2.49 10.87 7.05
N GLU A 99 2.91 9.61 6.94
CA GLU A 99 3.14 8.71 8.08
C GLU A 99 4.51 8.05 7.96
N LEU A 100 5.29 8.10 9.04
CA LEU A 100 6.55 7.37 9.17
C LEU A 100 6.28 6.08 9.95
N LYS A 101 6.68 4.93 9.39
CA LYS A 101 6.55 3.61 10.01
C LYS A 101 7.92 2.99 10.21
N ALA A 102 8.07 2.25 11.30
CA ALA A 102 9.17 1.34 11.51
C ALA A 102 8.66 0.03 12.07
N ALA A 103 9.26 -1.08 11.66
CA ALA A 103 8.91 -2.41 12.15
C ALA A 103 10.16 -3.27 12.30
N VAL A 104 10.09 -4.24 13.21
CA VAL A 104 11.08 -5.31 13.36
C VAL A 104 10.36 -6.63 13.14
N ALA A 105 10.90 -7.50 12.29
CA ALA A 105 10.37 -8.82 12.01
C ALA A 105 11.43 -9.89 12.34
N ILE A 106 10.98 -10.96 12.99
CA ILE A 106 11.82 -12.09 13.39
C ILE A 106 11.19 -13.35 12.75
N GLY A 107 11.93 -14.00 11.87
CA GLY A 107 11.61 -15.31 11.31
C GLY A 107 12.20 -16.42 12.19
N PHE A 108 11.43 -17.48 12.41
CA PHE A 108 11.80 -18.67 13.18
C PHE A 108 11.60 -19.94 12.36
#